data_AF-A0A5N5CVP8-F1
#
_entry.id   AF-A0A5N5CVP8-F1
#
_cell.length_a   1.000
_cell.length_b   1.000
_cell.length_c   1.000
_cell.angle_alpha   90.00
_cell.angle_beta   90.00
_cell.angle_gamma   90.00
#
_symmetry.space_group_name_H-M   'P 1'
#
loop_
_entity.id
_entity.type
_entity.pdbx_description
1 polymer ?
#
loop_
_entity_poly.entity_id
_entity_poly.type
_entity_poly.pdbx_seq_one_letter_code
_entity_poly.pdbx_strand_id
1 'polypeptide(L)'
;MEEPDGDNFLTLNKSWSRYLADGWRSDMKIICDGVLHNVHSTIVCAQSTFFTNALKKEHNFTEAQTNTVTLEDEDPATVAAVIKFMYLQAYSNSDHGKEAEQRVTFEISIYAFADKYGVGNLREYSTNRIKELLDVEKFSPQLFLRTASAVDDNILENDNVIRPALASIASKNIHALVGEPQFWDIAKAAGGLGGAVLENLATSGQLSKTYTGVKQFTCPDCNRDVTMALCSKAPSRPVYCPNCGSHSTKKQWESSRKKDVQAEGTRGASSG
;
A
#
# COMPACT_ATOMS: atom_id res chain seq x y z
N MET A 1 -42.99 -21.32 29.55
CA MET A 1 -42.14 -20.43 30.36
C MET A 1 -41.22 -19.75 29.37
N GLU A 2 -41.61 -18.56 28.93
CA GLU A 2 -40.68 -17.65 28.25
C GLU A 2 -39.68 -17.21 29.32
N GLU A 3 -38.38 -17.40 29.06
CA GLU A 3 -37.37 -16.77 29.90
C GLU A 3 -37.54 -15.26 29.80
N PRO A 4 -37.48 -14.52 30.94
CA PRO A 4 -37.57 -13.08 30.91
C PRO A 4 -36.40 -12.54 30.11
N ASP A 5 -36.71 -11.82 29.04
CA ASP A 5 -35.78 -11.11 28.16
C ASP A 5 -34.86 -10.26 29.04
N GLY A 6 -33.67 -10.78 29.34
CA GLY A 6 -32.76 -10.20 30.34
C GLY A 6 -32.41 -8.77 29.95
N ASP A 7 -32.41 -7.87 30.93
CA ASP A 7 -32.21 -6.42 30.75
C ASP A 7 -31.22 -6.10 29.62
N ASN A 8 -31.75 -5.76 28.45
CA ASN A 8 -30.98 -5.55 27.23
C ASN A 8 -30.37 -4.15 27.23
N PHE A 9 -29.44 -3.90 28.17
CA PHE A 9 -28.70 -2.65 28.22
C PHE A 9 -27.87 -2.49 26.93
N LEU A 10 -28.21 -1.49 26.13
CA LEU A 10 -27.49 -1.22 24.88
C LEU A 10 -26.04 -0.82 25.18
N THR A 11 -25.09 -1.51 24.56
CA THR A 11 -23.69 -1.05 24.51
C THR A 11 -23.59 0.28 23.78
N LEU A 12 -22.51 1.04 24.01
CA LEU A 12 -22.26 2.31 23.33
C LEU A 12 -22.34 2.19 21.79
N ASN A 13 -21.68 1.18 21.20
CA ASN A 13 -21.72 0.93 19.75
C ASN A 13 -23.14 0.64 19.23
N LYS A 14 -23.92 -0.19 19.93
CA LYS A 14 -25.32 -0.45 19.56
C LYS A 14 -26.17 0.83 19.64
N SER A 15 -25.95 1.66 20.66
CA SER A 15 -26.63 2.95 20.81
C SER A 15 -26.29 3.92 19.69
N TRP A 16 -25.01 4.07 19.35
CA TRP A 16 -24.56 4.94 18.27
C TRP A 16 -25.02 4.48 16.89
N SER A 17 -24.99 3.16 16.63
CA SER A 17 -25.54 2.60 15.41
C SER A 17 -27.03 2.91 15.26
N ARG A 18 -27.79 2.86 16.36
CA ARG A 18 -29.22 3.21 16.36
C ARG A 18 -29.42 4.70 16.09
N TYR A 19 -28.71 5.56 16.82
CA TYR A 19 -28.83 7.03 16.69
C TYR A 19 -28.42 7.55 15.32
N LEU A 20 -27.46 6.90 14.66
CA LEU A 20 -27.12 7.20 13.28
C LEU A 20 -28.25 6.80 12.32
N ALA A 21 -28.90 5.66 12.56
CA ALA A 21 -29.93 5.14 11.67
C ALA A 21 -31.27 5.90 11.77
N ASP A 22 -31.68 6.29 12.99
CA ASP A 22 -32.94 7.01 13.21
C ASP A 22 -32.78 8.55 13.25
N GLY A 23 -31.54 9.05 13.30
CA GLY A 23 -31.24 10.48 13.42
C GLY A 23 -31.65 11.08 14.78
N TRP A 24 -31.91 10.24 15.79
CA TRP A 24 -32.36 10.70 17.09
C TRP A 24 -31.31 11.60 17.74
N ARG A 25 -31.70 12.86 18.04
CA ARG A 25 -30.84 13.92 18.62
C ARG A 25 -29.67 14.35 17.73
N SER A 26 -29.75 14.13 16.42
CA SER A 26 -28.83 14.77 15.48
C SER A 26 -28.97 16.30 15.55
N ASP A 27 -27.85 17.00 15.48
CA ASP A 27 -27.73 18.46 15.52
C ASP A 27 -26.99 19.03 14.29
N MET A 28 -26.56 18.16 13.39
CA MET A 28 -25.83 18.49 12.17
C MET A 28 -26.35 17.67 10.97
N LYS A 29 -26.21 18.22 9.78
CA LYS A 29 -26.55 17.58 8.50
C LYS A 29 -25.33 17.52 7.59
N ILE A 30 -25.14 16.38 6.93
CA ILE A 30 -24.22 16.23 5.80
C ILE A 30 -25.06 15.89 4.58
N ILE A 31 -24.89 16.63 3.48
CA ILE A 31 -25.60 16.41 2.22
C ILE A 31 -24.57 16.01 1.17
N CYS A 32 -24.76 14.88 0.50
CA CYS A 32 -23.90 14.40 -0.58
C CYS A 32 -24.79 13.95 -1.75
N ASP A 33 -24.67 14.58 -2.91
CA ASP A 33 -25.52 14.35 -4.09
C ASP A 33 -27.03 14.22 -3.76
N GLY A 34 -27.55 15.15 -2.96
CA GLY A 34 -28.95 15.15 -2.50
C GLY A 34 -29.30 14.13 -1.41
N VAL A 35 -28.39 13.20 -1.06
CA VAL A 35 -28.55 12.27 0.06
C VAL A 35 -28.28 13.00 1.38
N LEU A 36 -29.30 13.10 2.22
CA LEU A 36 -29.23 13.74 3.52
C LEU A 36 -28.85 12.74 4.62
N HIS A 37 -27.78 13.05 5.36
CA HIS A 37 -27.38 12.34 6.57
C HIS A 37 -27.59 13.23 7.80
N ASN A 38 -28.46 12.78 8.70
CA ASN A 38 -28.63 13.40 10.02
C ASN A 38 -27.56 12.83 10.96
N VAL A 39 -26.64 13.69 11.41
CA VAL A 39 -25.46 13.30 12.19
C VAL A 39 -25.31 14.15 13.45
N HIS A 40 -24.43 13.70 14.33
CA HIS A 40 -24.13 14.33 15.60
C HIS A 40 -22.79 15.04 15.49
N SER A 41 -22.81 16.37 15.55
CA SER A 41 -21.64 17.25 15.43
C SER A 41 -20.52 16.81 16.36
N THR A 42 -20.85 16.40 17.59
CA THR A 42 -19.87 15.97 18.59
C THR A 42 -19.07 14.75 18.15
N ILE A 43 -19.68 13.81 17.43
CA ILE A 43 -18.99 12.59 16.95
C ILE A 43 -18.17 12.89 15.70
N VAL A 44 -18.75 13.62 14.76
CA VAL A 44 -18.15 13.93 13.46
C VAL A 44 -16.97 14.90 13.63
N CYS A 45 -17.14 15.99 14.38
CA CYS A 45 -16.09 16.97 14.63
C CYS A 45 -14.95 16.39 15.49
N ALA A 46 -15.24 15.52 16.46
CA ALA A 46 -14.20 14.88 17.26
C ALA A 46 -13.19 14.06 16.43
N GLN A 47 -13.56 13.68 15.20
CA GLN A 47 -12.74 12.84 14.33
C GLN A 47 -12.28 13.51 13.05
N SER A 48 -12.81 14.69 12.73
CA SER A 48 -12.47 15.42 11.51
C SER A 48 -12.14 16.87 11.80
N THR A 49 -10.92 17.25 11.43
CA THR A 49 -10.46 18.64 11.50
C THR A 49 -11.24 19.53 10.53
N PHE A 50 -11.60 19.00 9.35
CA PHE A 50 -12.44 19.71 8.39
C PHE A 50 -13.81 20.05 8.98
N PHE A 51 -14.57 19.06 9.46
CA PHE A 51 -15.92 19.32 9.99
C PHE A 51 -15.88 20.20 11.24
N THR A 52 -14.86 20.05 12.08
CA THR A 52 -14.61 20.97 13.20
C THR A 52 -14.47 22.41 12.72
N ASN A 53 -13.64 22.65 11.71
CA ASN A 53 -13.40 23.99 11.18
C ASN A 53 -14.62 24.55 10.44
N ALA A 54 -15.34 23.71 9.69
CA ALA A 54 -16.56 24.10 8.97
C ALA A 54 -17.66 24.63 9.92
N LEU A 55 -17.73 24.10 11.14
CA LEU A 55 -18.72 24.51 12.14
C LEU A 55 -18.24 25.58 13.13
N LYS A 56 -17.02 26.12 12.97
CA LYS A 56 -16.56 27.24 13.80
C LYS A 56 -17.32 28.51 13.47
N LYS A 57 -18.14 28.96 14.42
CA LYS A 57 -18.96 30.18 14.31
C LYS A 57 -18.14 31.44 14.00
N GLU A 58 -16.88 31.48 14.44
CA GLU A 58 -15.96 32.59 14.22
C GLU A 58 -15.64 32.85 12.73
N HIS A 59 -15.79 31.84 11.87
CA HIS A 59 -15.49 31.97 10.44
C HIS A 59 -16.68 32.46 9.61
N ASN A 60 -17.86 32.67 10.21
CA ASN A 60 -19.09 33.15 9.54
C ASN A 60 -19.50 32.35 8.28
N PHE A 61 -19.06 31.11 8.16
CA PHE A 61 -19.45 30.22 7.06
C PHE A 61 -20.93 29.82 7.13
N THR A 62 -21.54 29.56 5.98
CA THR A 62 -22.94 29.12 5.88
C THR A 62 -23.15 27.83 6.66
N GLU A 63 -22.16 26.94 6.63
CA GLU A 63 -22.10 25.67 7.33
C GLU A 63 -22.21 25.87 8.85
N ALA A 64 -21.47 26.83 9.41
CA ALA A 64 -21.50 27.14 10.84
C ALA A 64 -22.82 27.79 11.29
N GLN A 65 -23.55 28.44 10.39
CA GLN A 65 -24.86 29.04 10.68
C GLN A 65 -26.00 28.03 10.57
N THR A 66 -25.90 27.11 9.62
CA THR A 66 -26.97 26.14 9.28
C THR A 66 -26.75 24.75 9.89
N ASN A 67 -25.57 24.50 10.47
CA ASN A 67 -25.08 23.17 10.85
C ASN A 67 -25.23 22.14 9.72
N THR A 68 -25.08 22.59 8.47
CA THR A 68 -25.27 21.77 7.27
C THR A 68 -24.03 21.89 6.39
N VAL A 69 -23.42 20.77 6.07
CA VAL A 69 -22.25 20.71 5.17
C VAL A 69 -22.64 19.95 3.91
N THR A 70 -22.40 20.54 2.75
CA THR A 70 -22.63 19.90 1.45
C THR A 70 -21.31 19.42 0.85
N LEU A 71 -21.27 18.16 0.41
CA LEU A 71 -20.12 17.51 -0.22
C LEU A 71 -20.50 17.15 -1.66
N GLU A 72 -20.39 18.10 -2.59
CA GLU A 72 -20.89 17.95 -3.96
C GLU A 72 -19.98 17.08 -4.84
N ASP A 73 -18.68 17.04 -4.54
CA ASP A 73 -17.68 16.30 -5.35
C ASP A 73 -17.42 14.88 -4.85
N GLU A 74 -18.18 14.40 -3.87
CA GLU A 74 -17.94 13.11 -3.21
C GLU A 74 -18.98 12.06 -3.63
N ASP A 75 -18.58 10.79 -3.59
CA ASP A 75 -19.50 9.69 -3.82
C ASP A 75 -20.39 9.43 -2.59
N PRO A 76 -21.72 9.33 -2.72
CA PRO A 76 -22.62 9.09 -1.60
C PRO A 76 -22.33 7.80 -0.82
N ALA A 77 -21.83 6.75 -1.48
CA ALA A 77 -21.49 5.51 -0.81
C ALA A 77 -20.21 5.67 0.03
N THR A 78 -19.21 6.40 -0.47
CA THR A 78 -18.01 6.78 0.29
C THR A 78 -18.39 7.60 1.53
N VAL A 79 -19.22 8.64 1.37
CA VAL A 79 -19.67 9.48 2.50
C VAL A 79 -20.42 8.64 3.54
N ALA A 80 -21.33 7.78 3.12
CA ALA A 80 -22.07 6.90 4.02
C ALA A 80 -21.14 5.95 4.81
N ALA A 81 -20.11 5.38 4.17
CA ALA A 81 -19.15 4.51 4.82
C ALA A 81 -18.25 5.27 5.81
N VAL A 82 -17.79 6.48 5.45
CA VAL A 82 -17.00 7.33 6.35
C VAL A 82 -17.83 7.75 7.57
N ILE A 83 -19.10 8.12 7.40
CA ILE A 83 -19.99 8.43 8.52
C ILE A 83 -20.16 7.21 9.42
N LYS A 84 -20.40 6.00 8.86
CA LYS A 84 -20.45 4.77 9.66
C LYS A 84 -19.15 4.53 10.41
N PHE A 85 -18.00 4.76 9.79
CA PHE A 85 -16.69 4.66 10.44
C PHE A 85 -16.58 5.59 11.63
N MET A 86 -16.96 6.87 11.49
CA MET A 86 -16.92 7.83 12.59
C MET A 86 -17.75 7.35 13.79
N TYR A 87 -18.88 6.68 13.57
CA TYR A 87 -19.72 6.21 14.67
C TYR A 87 -19.22 4.90 15.30
N LEU A 88 -18.70 3.99 14.49
CA LEU A 88 -18.53 2.58 14.88
C LEU A 88 -17.10 2.07 14.75
N GLN A 89 -16.17 2.89 14.26
CA GLN A 89 -14.78 2.55 13.91
C GLN A 89 -14.68 1.39 12.90
N ALA A 90 -15.76 1.15 12.14
CA ALA A 90 -15.84 0.12 11.12
C ALA A 90 -16.96 0.42 10.13
N TYR A 91 -16.82 -0.11 8.91
CA TYR A 91 -17.87 -0.18 7.90
C TYR A 91 -17.80 -1.52 7.16
N SER A 92 -18.93 -1.91 6.58
CA SER A 92 -18.99 -3.06 5.67
C SER A 92 -18.71 -2.61 4.24
N ASN A 93 -17.92 -3.41 3.52
CA ASN A 93 -17.75 -3.30 2.07
C ASN A 93 -18.63 -4.31 1.31
N SER A 94 -19.51 -5.06 2.01
CA SER A 94 -20.38 -6.07 1.40
C SER A 94 -21.27 -5.51 0.29
N ASP A 95 -21.61 -4.22 0.39
CA ASP A 95 -22.60 -3.57 -0.47
C ASP A 95 -21.94 -2.84 -1.65
N HIS A 96 -20.60 -2.76 -1.69
CA HIS A 96 -19.83 -1.92 -2.62
C HIS A 96 -19.02 -2.74 -3.64
N GLY A 97 -19.52 -3.94 -3.96
CA GLY A 97 -18.99 -4.79 -5.02
C GLY A 97 -18.69 -6.23 -4.60
N LYS A 98 -19.03 -7.18 -5.48
CA LYS A 98 -18.65 -8.59 -5.28
C LYS A 98 -17.20 -8.84 -5.68
N GLU A 99 -16.67 -8.02 -6.58
CA GLU A 99 -15.34 -8.18 -7.17
C GLU A 99 -14.28 -7.40 -6.40
N ALA A 100 -13.07 -7.95 -6.35
CA ALA A 100 -11.96 -7.36 -5.61
C ALA A 100 -11.59 -5.95 -6.11
N GLU A 101 -11.71 -5.71 -7.42
CA GLU A 101 -11.39 -4.43 -8.05
C GLU A 101 -12.32 -3.28 -7.58
N GLN A 102 -13.62 -3.55 -7.53
CA GLN A 102 -14.61 -2.60 -7.02
C GLN A 102 -14.34 -2.27 -5.56
N ARG A 103 -14.03 -3.29 -4.76
CA ARG A 103 -13.69 -3.12 -3.34
C ARG A 103 -12.43 -2.29 -3.15
N VAL A 104 -11.35 -2.58 -3.90
CA VAL A 104 -10.12 -1.78 -3.82
C VAL A 104 -10.39 -0.33 -4.20
N THR A 105 -11.12 -0.08 -5.29
CA THR A 105 -11.46 1.28 -5.75
C THR A 105 -12.25 2.04 -4.68
N PHE A 106 -13.19 1.36 -4.04
CA PHE A 106 -13.95 1.91 -2.92
C PHE A 106 -13.05 2.25 -1.72
N GLU A 107 -12.13 1.37 -1.34
CA GLU A 107 -11.18 1.66 -0.25
C GLU A 107 -10.27 2.86 -0.58
N ILE A 108 -9.78 2.98 -1.83
CA ILE A 108 -8.99 4.15 -2.29
C ILE A 108 -9.81 5.44 -2.17
N SER A 109 -11.10 5.40 -2.52
CA SER A 109 -11.99 6.56 -2.40
C SER A 109 -12.18 6.97 -0.94
N ILE A 110 -12.34 6.00 -0.03
CA ILE A 110 -12.38 6.26 1.42
C ILE A 110 -11.04 6.82 1.92
N TYR A 111 -9.92 6.31 1.42
CA TYR A 111 -8.60 6.81 1.77
C TYR A 111 -8.44 8.29 1.36
N ALA A 112 -8.79 8.62 0.11
CA ALA A 112 -8.73 9.98 -0.41
C ALA A 112 -9.63 10.92 0.40
N PHE A 113 -10.85 10.48 0.74
CA PHE A 113 -11.75 11.22 1.62
C PHE A 113 -11.11 11.48 2.99
N ALA A 114 -10.51 10.45 3.60
CA ALA A 114 -9.88 10.58 4.91
C ALA A 114 -8.74 11.60 4.92
N ASP A 115 -7.95 11.65 3.85
CA ASP A 115 -6.88 12.62 3.68
C ASP A 115 -7.43 14.05 3.47
N LYS A 116 -8.37 14.21 2.52
CA LYS A 116 -8.98 15.49 2.16
C LYS A 116 -9.71 16.15 3.34
N TYR A 117 -10.45 15.35 4.12
CA TYR A 117 -11.30 15.84 5.21
C TYR A 117 -10.69 15.61 6.61
N GLY A 118 -9.46 15.12 6.67
CA GLY A 118 -8.69 14.93 7.90
C GLY A 118 -9.39 14.02 8.92
N VAL A 119 -9.83 12.84 8.49
CA VAL A 119 -10.51 11.84 9.33
C VAL A 119 -9.48 10.92 10.00
N GLY A 120 -9.41 10.97 11.34
CA GLY A 120 -8.42 10.20 12.10
C GLY A 120 -8.54 8.67 11.91
N ASN A 121 -7.38 7.99 11.83
CA ASN A 121 -7.21 6.53 11.68
C ASN A 121 -7.81 5.88 10.42
N LEU A 122 -8.54 6.63 9.59
CA LEU A 122 -9.27 6.06 8.46
C LEU A 122 -8.35 5.74 7.27
N ARG A 123 -7.27 6.50 7.08
CA ARG A 123 -6.21 6.20 6.10
C ARG A 123 -5.56 4.85 6.39
N GLU A 124 -5.19 4.62 7.64
CA GLU A 124 -4.59 3.37 8.10
C GLU A 124 -5.59 2.21 8.02
N TYR A 125 -6.84 2.43 8.40
CA TYR A 125 -7.91 1.44 8.31
C TYR A 125 -8.15 0.98 6.86
N SER A 126 -8.33 1.93 5.93
CA SER A 126 -8.51 1.63 4.51
C SER A 126 -7.28 0.93 3.92
N THR A 127 -6.07 1.39 4.27
CA THR A 127 -4.82 0.76 3.81
C THR A 127 -4.73 -0.70 4.24
N ASN A 128 -5.17 -1.04 5.45
CA ASN A 128 -5.18 -2.43 5.91
C ASN A 128 -6.17 -3.29 5.13
N ARG A 129 -7.34 -2.75 4.77
CA ARG A 129 -8.32 -3.45 3.92
C ARG A 129 -7.81 -3.66 2.50
N ILE A 130 -7.08 -2.69 1.95
CA ILE A 130 -6.37 -2.84 0.67
C ILE A 130 -5.31 -3.94 0.77
N LYS A 131 -4.54 -4.01 1.87
CA LYS A 131 -3.60 -5.11 2.10
C LYS A 131 -4.30 -6.46 2.15
N GLU A 132 -5.44 -6.58 2.84
CA GLU A 132 -6.23 -7.82 2.89
C GLU A 132 -6.73 -8.27 1.51
N LEU A 133 -6.97 -7.33 0.59
CA LEU A 133 -7.38 -7.63 -0.79
C LEU A 133 -6.20 -8.03 -1.69
N LEU A 134 -4.98 -7.59 -1.38
CA LEU A 134 -3.80 -7.78 -2.23
C LEU A 134 -2.81 -8.84 -1.73
N ASP A 135 -2.62 -8.95 -0.42
CA ASP A 135 -1.70 -9.89 0.25
C ASP A 135 -2.45 -11.20 0.56
N VAL A 136 -3.04 -11.78 -0.48
CA VAL A 136 -3.77 -13.06 -0.45
C VAL A 136 -2.87 -14.20 -0.93
N GLU A 137 -3.22 -15.45 -0.58
CA GLU A 137 -2.43 -16.64 -0.93
C GLU A 137 -2.10 -16.72 -2.44
N LYS A 138 -3.05 -16.33 -3.29
CA LYS A 138 -2.86 -16.21 -4.73
C LYS A 138 -2.80 -14.75 -5.15
N PHE A 139 -1.61 -14.16 -5.05
CA PHE A 139 -1.35 -12.80 -5.51
C PHE A 139 -1.80 -12.59 -6.97
N SER A 140 -2.51 -11.49 -7.22
CA SER A 140 -2.97 -11.09 -8.55
C SER A 140 -2.18 -9.86 -9.01
N PRO A 141 -1.23 -10.01 -9.96
CA PRO A 141 -0.49 -8.88 -10.52
C PRO A 141 -1.43 -7.82 -11.11
N GLN A 142 -2.48 -8.25 -11.82
CA GLN A 142 -3.42 -7.34 -12.48
C GLN A 142 -4.19 -6.48 -11.48
N LEU A 143 -4.65 -7.07 -10.37
CA LEU A 143 -5.32 -6.30 -9.32
C LEU A 143 -4.35 -5.31 -8.68
N PHE A 144 -3.12 -5.75 -8.36
CA PHE A 144 -2.09 -4.87 -7.81
C PHE A 144 -1.77 -3.69 -8.74
N LEU A 145 -1.59 -3.93 -10.03
CA LEU A 145 -1.26 -2.89 -11.02
C LEU A 145 -2.39 -1.86 -11.14
N ARG A 146 -3.65 -2.29 -11.13
CA ARG A 146 -4.81 -1.38 -11.09
C ARG A 146 -4.82 -0.56 -9.82
N THR A 147 -4.57 -1.17 -8.66
CA THR A 147 -4.45 -0.44 -7.39
C THR A 147 -3.35 0.61 -7.44
N ALA A 148 -2.16 0.23 -7.93
CA ALA A 148 -1.01 1.11 -7.98
C ALA A 148 -1.27 2.31 -8.90
N SER A 149 -1.88 2.10 -10.07
CA SER A 149 -2.32 3.17 -10.95
C SER A 149 -3.34 4.08 -10.28
N ALA A 150 -4.39 3.52 -9.68
CA ALA A 150 -5.44 4.31 -9.04
C ALA A 150 -4.91 5.12 -7.84
N VAL A 151 -3.96 4.58 -7.07
CA VAL A 151 -3.30 5.35 -6.00
C VAL A 151 -2.46 6.48 -6.58
N ASP A 152 -1.77 6.25 -7.70
CA ASP A 152 -0.97 7.29 -8.34
C ASP A 152 -1.83 8.44 -8.89
N ASP A 153 -2.99 8.10 -9.45
CA ASP A 153 -3.94 9.07 -10.03
C ASP A 153 -4.68 9.90 -8.97
N ASN A 154 -4.93 9.35 -7.78
CA ASN A 154 -5.83 9.94 -6.78
C ASN A 154 -5.16 10.40 -5.48
N ILE A 155 -3.95 9.94 -5.17
CA ILE A 155 -3.29 10.19 -3.89
C ILE A 155 -1.98 10.95 -4.11
N LEU A 156 -1.67 11.92 -3.24
CA LEU A 156 -0.46 12.75 -3.34
C LEU A 156 0.83 11.92 -3.29
N GLU A 157 1.87 12.36 -4.00
CA GLU A 157 3.16 11.66 -4.09
C GLU A 157 3.89 11.49 -2.74
N ASN A 158 3.70 12.44 -1.82
CA ASN A 158 4.33 12.44 -0.51
C ASN A 158 3.56 11.62 0.55
N ASP A 159 2.51 10.90 0.13
CA ASP A 159 1.76 10.02 1.03
C ASP A 159 2.67 8.99 1.69
N ASN A 160 2.56 8.88 3.02
CA ASN A 160 3.43 8.07 3.85
C ASN A 160 2.72 6.84 4.45
N VAL A 161 1.51 6.50 4.00
CA VAL A 161 0.75 5.35 4.51
C VAL A 161 0.49 4.33 3.41
N ILE A 162 -0.23 4.70 2.35
CA ILE A 162 -0.63 3.75 1.30
C ILE A 162 0.51 3.47 0.32
N ARG A 163 1.30 4.48 -0.05
CA ARG A 163 2.42 4.31 -1.01
C ARG A 163 3.51 3.36 -0.47
N PRO A 164 4.00 3.50 0.77
CA PRO A 164 4.93 2.52 1.35
C PRO A 164 4.32 1.12 1.49
N ALA A 165 3.02 1.02 1.78
CA ALA A 165 2.33 -0.26 1.84
C ALA A 165 2.33 -0.98 0.49
N LEU A 166 2.01 -0.28 -0.60
CA LEU A 166 2.06 -0.84 -1.95
C LEU A 166 3.49 -1.23 -2.37
N ALA A 167 4.49 -0.40 -2.04
CA ALA A 167 5.89 -0.73 -2.28
C ALA A 167 6.30 -2.02 -1.55
N SER A 168 5.85 -2.21 -0.31
CA SER A 168 6.11 -3.44 0.46
C SER A 168 5.48 -4.67 -0.21
N ILE A 169 4.21 -4.57 -0.63
CA ILE A 169 3.51 -5.65 -1.34
C ILE A 169 4.22 -5.98 -2.66
N ALA A 170 4.61 -4.97 -3.43
CA ALA A 170 5.35 -5.16 -4.68
C ALA A 170 6.68 -5.86 -4.47
N SER A 171 7.47 -5.46 -3.48
CA SER A 171 8.76 -6.10 -3.17
C SER A 171 8.60 -7.57 -2.79
N LYS A 172 7.61 -7.90 -1.94
CA LYS A 172 7.31 -9.30 -1.59
C LYS A 172 6.94 -10.14 -2.83
N ASN A 173 6.25 -9.54 -3.79
CA ASN A 173 5.70 -10.21 -4.97
C ASN A 173 6.46 -9.90 -6.28
N ILE A 174 7.70 -9.42 -6.17
CA ILE A 174 8.44 -8.86 -7.32
C ILE A 174 8.57 -9.85 -8.48
N HIS A 175 8.74 -11.13 -8.19
CA HIS A 175 8.87 -12.18 -9.22
C HIS A 175 7.64 -12.33 -10.10
N ALA A 176 6.44 -12.05 -9.56
CA ALA A 176 5.21 -12.05 -10.34
C ALA A 176 5.04 -10.76 -11.15
N LEU A 177 5.56 -9.63 -10.65
CA LEU A 177 5.42 -8.31 -11.26
C LEU A 177 6.43 -8.04 -12.39
N VAL A 178 7.67 -8.53 -12.29
CA VAL A 178 8.70 -8.25 -13.32
C VAL A 178 8.36 -8.79 -14.71
N GLY A 179 7.50 -9.81 -14.77
CA GLY A 179 6.99 -10.36 -16.03
C GLY A 179 5.84 -9.56 -16.65
N GLU A 180 5.27 -8.59 -15.92
CA GLU A 180 4.16 -7.76 -16.39
C GLU A 180 4.68 -6.46 -17.01
N PRO A 181 4.48 -6.20 -18.31
CA PRO A 181 4.97 -4.98 -18.95
C PRO A 181 4.45 -3.69 -18.28
N GLN A 182 3.18 -3.70 -17.89
CA GLN A 182 2.52 -2.55 -17.22
C GLN A 182 3.17 -2.18 -15.89
N PHE A 183 3.80 -3.13 -15.19
CA PHE A 183 4.53 -2.83 -13.96
C PHE A 183 5.65 -1.82 -14.21
N TRP A 184 6.37 -1.98 -15.32
CA TRP A 184 7.47 -1.09 -15.68
C TRP A 184 7.00 0.29 -16.12
N ASP A 185 5.81 0.39 -16.72
CA ASP A 185 5.22 1.67 -17.09
C ASP A 185 4.79 2.44 -15.85
N ILE A 186 4.12 1.78 -14.91
CA ILE A 186 3.77 2.36 -13.60
C ILE A 186 5.03 2.74 -12.82
N ALA A 187 6.04 1.88 -12.75
CA ALA A 187 7.29 2.18 -12.02
C ALA A 187 8.07 3.37 -12.62
N LYS A 188 7.91 3.65 -13.91
CA LYS A 188 8.50 4.83 -14.58
C LYS A 188 7.67 6.09 -14.37
N ALA A 189 6.34 5.99 -14.46
CA ALA A 189 5.44 7.12 -14.27
C ALA A 189 5.40 7.55 -12.79
N ALA A 190 5.16 6.60 -11.90
CA ALA A 190 5.14 6.76 -10.45
C ALA A 190 6.56 6.56 -9.88
N GLY A 191 7.47 7.51 -10.13
CA GLY A 191 8.89 7.37 -9.75
C GLY A 191 9.12 7.02 -8.27
N GLY A 192 8.22 7.47 -7.38
CA GLY A 192 8.24 7.11 -5.96
C GLY A 192 8.03 5.61 -5.69
N LEU A 193 7.17 4.94 -6.47
CA LEU A 193 6.93 3.49 -6.30
C LEU A 193 8.16 2.68 -6.71
N GLY A 194 8.74 2.96 -7.88
CA GLY A 194 9.91 2.23 -8.38
C GLY A 194 11.11 2.34 -7.42
N GLY A 195 11.40 3.56 -6.95
CA GLY A 195 12.46 3.80 -5.96
C GLY A 195 12.24 3.04 -4.65
N ALA A 196 11.03 3.13 -4.09
CA ALA A 196 10.68 2.46 -2.84
C ALA A 196 10.75 0.92 -2.95
N VAL A 197 10.34 0.35 -4.09
CA VAL A 197 10.46 -1.09 -4.34
C VAL A 197 11.93 -1.52 -4.35
N LEU A 198 12.81 -0.79 -5.05
CA LEU A 198 14.23 -1.08 -5.10
C LEU A 198 14.89 -0.99 -3.71
N GLU A 199 14.54 0.04 -2.93
CA GLU A 199 15.02 0.21 -1.56
C GLU A 199 14.60 -0.95 -0.65
N ASN A 200 13.33 -1.36 -0.73
CA ASN A 200 12.81 -2.51 0.01
C ASN A 200 13.50 -3.83 -0.38
N LEU A 201 13.74 -4.05 -1.68
CA LEU A 201 14.45 -5.24 -2.16
C LEU A 201 15.92 -5.26 -1.71
N ALA A 202 16.59 -4.10 -1.69
CA ALA A 202 17.96 -3.99 -1.18
C ALA A 202 18.03 -4.24 0.34
N THR A 203 17.09 -3.66 1.10
CA THR A 203 17.05 -3.77 2.56
C THR A 203 16.65 -5.18 3.03
N SER A 204 15.76 -5.85 2.30
CA SER A 204 15.38 -7.25 2.56
C SER A 204 16.44 -8.27 2.13
N GLY A 205 17.50 -7.84 1.44
CA GLY A 205 18.55 -8.72 0.92
C GLY A 205 18.16 -9.50 -0.35
N GLN A 206 16.98 -9.22 -0.93
CA GLN A 206 16.57 -9.78 -2.23
C GLN A 206 17.43 -9.21 -3.37
N LEU A 207 17.91 -7.97 -3.24
CA LEU A 207 18.99 -7.41 -4.07
C LEU A 207 20.28 -7.41 -3.24
N SER A 208 21.14 -8.40 -3.49
CA SER A 208 22.43 -8.45 -2.81
C SER A 208 23.45 -7.50 -3.45
N LYS A 209 24.12 -6.68 -2.63
CA LYS A 209 25.33 -5.94 -3.03
C LYS A 209 26.49 -6.88 -3.37
N THR A 210 26.44 -8.12 -2.89
CA THR A 210 27.47 -9.14 -3.08
C THR A 210 26.84 -10.39 -3.65
N TYR A 211 27.19 -10.77 -4.88
CA TYR A 211 26.76 -12.05 -5.43
C TYR A 211 27.33 -13.19 -4.58
N THR A 212 26.56 -13.69 -3.60
CA THR A 212 27.03 -14.75 -2.70
C THR A 212 27.22 -16.03 -3.48
N GLY A 213 28.41 -16.62 -3.39
CA GLY A 213 28.78 -17.83 -4.14
C GLY A 213 29.12 -17.62 -5.62
N VAL A 214 29.10 -16.39 -6.12
CA VAL A 214 29.56 -16.05 -7.47
C VAL A 214 30.98 -15.51 -7.38
N LYS A 215 31.87 -16.00 -8.24
CA LYS A 215 33.28 -15.60 -8.29
C LYS A 215 33.66 -15.20 -9.71
N GLN A 216 34.71 -14.40 -9.81
CA GLN A 216 35.31 -14.04 -11.10
C GLN A 216 36.33 -15.10 -11.50
N PHE A 217 36.27 -15.51 -12.76
CA PHE A 217 37.16 -16.48 -13.36
C PHE A 217 37.62 -16.00 -14.73
N THR A 218 38.75 -16.52 -15.19
CA THR A 218 39.23 -16.29 -16.56
C THR A 218 39.01 -17.57 -17.36
N CYS A 219 38.26 -17.52 -18.45
CA CYS A 219 38.01 -18.70 -19.27
C CYS A 219 39.34 -19.24 -19.85
N PRO A 220 39.68 -20.54 -19.67
CA PRO A 220 40.91 -21.11 -20.22
C PRO A 220 41.00 -21.08 -21.75
N ASP A 221 39.85 -21.12 -22.44
CA ASP A 221 39.82 -21.23 -23.90
C ASP A 221 39.76 -19.87 -24.61
N CYS A 222 38.88 -18.96 -24.14
CA CYS A 222 38.70 -17.65 -24.78
C CYS A 222 39.36 -16.49 -24.05
N ASN A 223 40.00 -16.75 -22.90
CA ASN A 223 40.70 -15.79 -22.07
C ASN A 223 39.87 -14.56 -21.65
N ARG A 224 38.53 -14.66 -21.70
CA ARG A 224 37.62 -13.61 -21.21
C ARG A 224 37.25 -13.84 -19.77
N ASP A 225 37.11 -12.74 -19.05
CA ASP A 225 36.63 -12.74 -17.68
C ASP A 225 35.14 -13.03 -17.62
N VAL A 226 34.75 -13.88 -16.67
CA VAL A 226 33.37 -14.29 -16.46
C VAL A 226 33.06 -14.31 -14.97
N THR A 227 31.83 -13.91 -14.63
CA THR A 227 31.33 -13.91 -13.26
C THR A 227 30.26 -14.99 -13.16
N MET A 228 30.54 -16.07 -12.43
CA MET A 228 29.65 -17.24 -12.35
C MET A 228 29.73 -17.94 -10.99
N ALA A 229 28.70 -18.72 -10.66
CA ALA A 229 28.72 -19.62 -9.51
C ALA A 229 29.04 -21.05 -9.96
N LEU A 230 30.01 -21.69 -9.31
CA LEU A 230 30.28 -23.11 -9.52
C LEU A 230 29.36 -23.93 -8.60
N CYS A 231 28.33 -24.58 -9.17
CA CYS A 231 27.34 -25.35 -8.41
C CYS A 231 27.99 -26.46 -7.54
N SER A 232 27.79 -26.47 -6.23
CA SER A 232 28.41 -27.48 -5.34
C SER A 232 27.74 -28.86 -5.40
N LYS A 233 26.46 -28.93 -5.82
CA LYS A 233 25.63 -30.16 -5.74
C LYS A 233 25.91 -31.22 -6.83
N ALA A 234 26.71 -30.91 -7.86
CA ALA A 234 26.94 -31.80 -9.00
C ALA A 234 28.40 -31.77 -9.49
N PRO A 235 29.38 -32.24 -8.70
CA PRO A 235 30.82 -32.01 -8.93
C PRO A 235 31.34 -32.54 -10.27
N SER A 236 30.71 -33.57 -10.84
CA SER A 236 31.12 -34.22 -12.09
C SER A 236 30.63 -33.54 -13.38
N ARG A 237 29.67 -32.61 -13.30
CA ARG A 237 29.18 -31.92 -14.51
C ARG A 237 30.19 -30.89 -15.02
N PRO A 238 30.47 -30.86 -16.32
CA PRO A 238 31.29 -29.81 -16.92
C PRO A 238 30.59 -28.46 -16.77
N VAL A 239 31.39 -27.41 -16.57
CA VAL A 239 30.92 -26.04 -16.45
C VAL A 239 31.28 -25.30 -17.74
N TYR A 240 30.27 -24.71 -18.37
CA TYR A 240 30.39 -24.04 -19.65
C TYR A 240 30.71 -22.57 -19.47
N CYS A 241 31.59 -22.05 -20.31
CA CYS A 241 31.86 -20.63 -20.42
C CYS A 241 30.65 -19.90 -21.04
N PRO A 242 30.04 -18.91 -20.37
CA PRO A 242 28.92 -18.14 -20.89
C PRO A 242 29.25 -17.33 -22.15
N ASN A 243 30.54 -17.10 -22.42
CA ASN A 243 31.00 -16.24 -23.50
C ASN A 243 31.32 -17.01 -24.79
N CYS A 244 32.04 -18.14 -24.71
CA CYS A 244 32.44 -18.91 -25.89
C CYS A 244 31.82 -20.32 -25.97
N GLY A 245 31.07 -20.76 -24.95
CA GLY A 245 30.44 -22.08 -24.92
C GLY A 245 31.40 -23.25 -24.72
N SER A 246 32.72 -23.02 -24.58
CA SER A 246 33.66 -24.06 -24.21
C SER A 246 33.36 -24.59 -22.81
N HIS A 247 33.82 -25.79 -22.48
CA HIS A 247 33.56 -26.39 -21.18
C HIS A 247 34.84 -26.81 -20.49
N SER A 248 34.83 -26.74 -19.17
CA SER A 248 35.95 -27.13 -18.32
C SER A 248 35.44 -27.75 -17.02
N THR A 249 36.30 -28.51 -16.35
CA THR A 249 35.99 -29.06 -15.03
C THR A 249 35.97 -27.95 -13.98
N LYS A 250 35.28 -28.18 -12.86
CA LYS A 250 35.26 -27.23 -11.75
C LYS A 250 36.65 -26.93 -11.17
N LYS A 251 37.52 -27.93 -11.13
CA LYS A 251 38.91 -27.76 -10.68
C LYS A 251 39.67 -26.80 -11.60
N GLN A 252 39.48 -26.90 -12.92
CA GLN A 252 40.08 -25.99 -13.89
C GLN A 252 39.54 -24.56 -13.73
N TRP A 253 38.22 -24.41 -13.55
CA TRP A 253 37.65 -23.09 -13.25
C TRP A 253 38.20 -22.51 -11.94
N GLU A 254 38.24 -23.27 -10.84
CA GLU A 254 38.83 -22.79 -9.57
C GLU A 254 40.30 -22.38 -9.70
N SER A 255 41.08 -23.06 -10.55
CA SER A 255 42.47 -22.65 -10.82
C SER A 255 42.59 -21.31 -11.55
N SER A 256 41.54 -20.91 -12.28
CA SER A 256 41.45 -19.62 -13.00
C SER A 256 40.76 -18.51 -12.20
N ARG A 257 40.45 -18.78 -10.92
CA ARG A 257 39.73 -17.84 -10.05
C ARG A 257 40.57 -16.59 -9.80
N LYS A 258 39.97 -15.43 -10.03
CA LYS A 258 40.56 -14.15 -9.67
C LYS A 258 40.45 -13.95 -8.15
N LYS A 259 41.49 -13.35 -7.56
CA LYS A 259 41.46 -12.93 -6.15
C LYS A 259 40.36 -11.88 -6.00
N ASP A 260 39.57 -12.00 -4.94
CA ASP A 260 38.54 -11.01 -4.62
C ASP A 260 39.25 -9.65 -4.44
N VAL A 261 38.93 -8.66 -5.29
CA VAL A 261 39.42 -7.29 -5.10
C VAL A 261 38.77 -6.77 -3.82
N GLN A 262 39.57 -6.56 -2.77
CA GLN A 262 39.09 -5.83 -1.61
C GLN A 262 38.65 -4.45 -2.11
N ALA A 263 37.38 -4.13 -1.91
CA ALA A 263 36.91 -2.76 -2.07
C ALA A 263 37.73 -1.91 -1.09
N GLU A 264 38.71 -1.18 -1.61
CA GLU A 264 39.40 -0.15 -0.86
C GLU A 264 38.34 0.82 -0.34
N GLY A 265 38.18 0.84 0.98
CA GLY A 265 37.32 1.80 1.63
C GLY A 265 37.81 3.20 1.26
N THR A 266 36.95 3.96 0.60
CA THR A 266 37.07 5.41 0.46
C THR A 266 37.17 6.04 1.84
N ARG A 267 38.38 6.17 2.38
CA ARG A 267 38.72 7.16 3.40
C ARG A 267 39.08 8.46 2.67
N GLY A 268 38.04 9.18 2.25
CA GLY A 268 38.14 10.62 2.00
C GLY A 268 37.89 11.33 3.33
N ALA A 269 38.92 11.45 4.16
CA ALA A 269 38.90 12.41 5.24
C ALA A 269 39.18 13.79 4.63
N SER A 270 38.19 14.67 4.78
CA SER A 270 38.24 16.09 4.48
C SER A 270 39.45 16.78 5.11
N SER A 271 40.26 17.43 4.29
CA SER A 271 41.10 18.56 4.67
C SER A 271 40.87 19.68 3.66
N GLY A 272 40.37 20.82 4.15
CA GLY A 272 39.99 22.00 3.37
C GLY A 272 38.78 22.68 3.99
#